data_AF-A0A1Z5J6P9-F1
#
_entry.id   AF-A0A1Z5J6P9-F1
#
_cell.length_a   1.000
_cell.length_b   1.000
_cell.length_c   1.000
_cell.angle_alpha   90.00
_cell.angle_beta   90.00
_cell.angle_gamma   90.00
#
_symmetry.space_group_name_H-M   'P 1'
#
loop_
_entity.id
_entity.type
_entity.pdbx_description
1 polymer ?
#
loop_
_entity_poly.entity_id
_entity_poly.type
_entity_poly.pdbx_seq_one_letter_code
_entity_poly.pdbx_strand_id
1 'polypeptide(L)'
;MMLAIGLPSVEAFLTRTNDSPTSSSSLLLLLQGIERRPNAIQPLSSSPSPEESSTTVRGDAAGNPQFPQQPADVGLVDRPSPPPPELLDVVEPTKQIWNVASPVTVQGRSLKTWAFPDRDIDKVHLVMKTDGRPLLANVDLWQGPRNTPQRISVYTEDGDVRPFSALIATTGIGSNVVRVVNAATLEFPLKACIVPSTAGGPLPAMQLPAPTVIQGGSLRTWSFEAPTKSVMVLIKTDGRPMNARIELLQGPNTIKQVMELYTEDGVERPFFAVMETPGTGNVVRVVNTAPMEFPLTASVEPFETEVPGVELPQSGILGGSIPKVQW
;
A
#
# COMPACT_ATOMS: atom_id res chain seq x y z
N MET A 1 3.54 62.00 46.66
CA MET A 1 2.24 62.57 47.06
C MET A 1 1.20 61.94 46.14
N MET A 2 0.64 60.79 46.55
CA MET A 2 -0.80 60.58 46.82
C MET A 2 -1.69 60.82 45.56
N LEU A 3 -2.54 59.91 45.09
CA LEU A 3 -3.39 58.95 45.80
C LEU A 3 -3.79 57.79 44.88
N ALA A 4 -3.76 56.56 45.40
CA ALA A 4 -4.35 55.37 44.81
C ALA A 4 -5.85 55.29 45.17
N ILE A 5 -6.67 54.73 44.26
CA ILE A 5 -8.07 54.38 44.51
C ILE A 5 -8.16 52.84 44.56
N GLY A 6 -8.81 52.31 45.61
CA GLY A 6 -8.81 50.89 45.96
C GLY A 6 -10.02 50.08 45.48
N LEU A 7 -9.76 48.78 45.27
CA LEU A 7 -10.41 47.55 45.81
C LEU A 7 -11.97 47.43 45.82
N PRO A 8 -12.54 46.22 45.57
CA PRO A 8 -12.28 45.05 46.44
C PRO A 8 -12.05 43.68 45.79
N SER A 9 -11.38 42.86 46.59
CA SER A 9 -11.12 41.42 46.46
C SER A 9 -12.37 40.55 46.61
N VAL A 10 -12.35 39.37 46.00
CA VAL A 10 -13.10 38.20 46.47
C VAL A 10 -12.13 37.02 46.52
N GLU A 11 -11.85 36.56 47.74
CA GLU A 11 -11.19 35.30 48.06
C GLU A 11 -12.22 34.18 48.26
N ALA A 12 -11.69 32.95 48.23
CA ALA A 12 -12.15 31.72 48.87
C ALA A 12 -13.15 30.83 48.10
N PHE A 13 -12.66 29.67 47.65
CA PHE A 13 -12.96 28.41 48.35
C PHE A 13 -11.98 27.28 47.92
N LEU A 14 -11.05 26.95 48.81
CA LEU A 14 -10.28 25.70 48.79
C LEU A 14 -10.72 24.91 50.03
N THR A 15 -11.35 23.76 49.82
CA THR A 15 -11.44 22.72 50.85
C THR A 15 -11.08 21.38 50.24
N ARG A 16 -9.97 20.84 50.74
CA ARG A 16 -9.54 19.44 50.62
C ARG A 16 -10.62 18.51 51.17
N THR A 17 -10.74 17.34 50.56
CA THR A 17 -10.89 16.08 51.29
C THR A 17 -10.03 15.02 50.62
N ASN A 18 -9.05 14.52 51.39
CA ASN A 18 -8.38 13.26 51.16
C ASN A 18 -9.43 12.13 51.19
N ASP A 19 -9.30 11.15 50.31
CA ASP A 19 -9.33 9.74 50.70
C ASP A 19 -8.77 8.85 49.58
N SER A 20 -8.03 7.84 49.99
CA SER A 20 -7.46 6.74 49.20
C SER A 20 -7.49 5.49 50.09
N PRO A 21 -7.16 4.29 49.61
CA PRO A 21 -7.67 3.57 48.44
C PRO A 21 -8.09 2.13 48.82
N THR A 22 -9.16 1.56 48.26
CA THR A 22 -9.45 0.12 48.43
C THR A 22 -10.17 -0.52 47.23
N SER A 23 -9.45 -1.48 46.63
CA SER A 23 -9.88 -2.87 46.37
C SER A 23 -11.07 -3.17 45.42
N SER A 24 -10.68 -3.85 44.33
CA SER A 24 -11.27 -5.10 43.81
C SER A 24 -12.40 -5.07 42.78
N SER A 25 -12.05 -5.65 41.62
CA SER A 25 -12.77 -6.73 40.91
C SER A 25 -14.15 -6.44 40.33
N SER A 26 -14.24 -6.48 38.99
CA SER A 26 -15.12 -7.41 38.23
C SER A 26 -15.34 -6.92 36.79
N LEU A 27 -14.69 -7.56 35.80
CA LEU A 27 -15.25 -7.77 34.45
C LEU A 27 -14.39 -8.76 33.65
N LEU A 28 -14.43 -10.02 34.11
CA LEU A 28 -14.17 -11.20 33.30
C LEU A 28 -15.27 -12.22 33.66
N LEU A 29 -15.90 -12.79 32.62
CA LEU A 29 -16.83 -13.94 32.60
C LEU A 29 -18.28 -13.78 33.12
N LEU A 30 -19.21 -13.74 32.16
CA LEU A 30 -20.44 -14.56 32.13
C LEU A 30 -20.60 -15.07 30.68
N LEU A 31 -19.91 -16.15 30.29
CA LEU A 31 -20.38 -17.55 30.27
C LEU A 31 -21.75 -17.78 29.60
N GLN A 32 -21.65 -18.40 28.42
CA GLN A 32 -22.34 -19.63 27.99
C GLN A 32 -23.87 -19.69 28.01
N GLY A 33 -24.42 -19.87 26.81
CA GLY A 33 -25.71 -20.53 26.60
C GLY A 33 -26.27 -20.28 25.22
N ILE A 34 -25.93 -21.13 24.24
CA ILE A 34 -26.83 -21.73 23.24
C ILE A 34 -25.97 -22.71 22.42
N GLU A 35 -25.99 -23.97 22.84
CA GLU A 35 -25.65 -25.13 22.01
C GLU A 35 -26.91 -25.98 21.80
N ARG A 36 -26.90 -26.74 20.70
CA ARG A 36 -27.83 -27.78 20.18
C ARG A 36 -28.62 -27.30 18.94
N ARG A 37 -28.67 -28.01 17.80
CA ARG A 37 -28.08 -29.27 17.30
C ARG A 37 -28.34 -29.29 15.76
N PRO A 38 -27.71 -30.20 14.99
CA PRO A 38 -27.71 -30.20 13.53
C PRO A 38 -28.90 -30.98 12.94
N ASN A 39 -29.32 -30.65 11.72
CA ASN A 39 -30.17 -31.52 10.90
C ASN A 39 -29.47 -31.85 9.59
N ALA A 40 -29.04 -33.11 9.50
CA ALA A 40 -28.76 -33.81 8.25
C ALA A 40 -30.03 -34.56 7.84
N ILE A 41 -30.43 -34.45 6.57
CA ILE A 41 -31.29 -35.42 5.91
C ILE A 41 -30.63 -35.77 4.56
N GLN A 42 -30.48 -37.08 4.35
CA GLN A 42 -29.83 -37.77 3.24
C GLN A 42 -30.77 -37.99 2.02
N PRO A 43 -30.30 -38.54 0.89
CA PRO A 43 -30.78 -38.22 -0.46
C PRO A 43 -31.90 -39.15 -0.97
N LEU A 44 -32.61 -38.70 -2.01
CA LEU A 44 -33.52 -39.54 -2.81
C LEU A 44 -33.16 -39.47 -4.30
N SER A 45 -33.22 -40.66 -4.89
CA SER A 45 -32.76 -41.08 -6.21
C SER A 45 -33.79 -40.90 -7.34
N SER A 46 -33.28 -41.10 -8.56
CA SER A 46 -33.90 -41.61 -9.79
C SER A 46 -34.72 -40.67 -10.69
N SER A 47 -34.22 -40.63 -11.93
CA SER A 47 -34.72 -40.09 -13.20
C SER A 47 -36.09 -40.63 -13.65
N PRO A 48 -36.70 -40.05 -14.69
CA PRO A 48 -36.54 -40.64 -16.03
C PRO A 48 -36.40 -39.63 -17.21
N SER A 49 -35.81 -40.13 -18.28
CA SER A 49 -35.62 -39.52 -19.61
C SER A 49 -36.93 -39.33 -20.38
N PRO A 50 -36.93 -38.55 -21.48
CA PRO A 50 -37.83 -38.77 -22.60
C PRO A 50 -37.11 -39.17 -23.90
N GLU A 51 -37.86 -39.93 -24.68
CA GLU A 51 -37.53 -40.71 -25.87
C GLU A 51 -37.24 -39.89 -27.14
N GLU A 52 -36.60 -40.57 -28.08
CA GLU A 52 -36.32 -40.19 -29.47
C GLU A 52 -37.60 -40.00 -30.30
N SER A 53 -37.53 -39.13 -31.31
CA SER A 53 -38.32 -39.32 -32.53
C SER A 53 -37.50 -38.92 -33.77
N SER A 54 -37.20 -39.92 -34.59
CA SER A 54 -36.62 -39.81 -35.92
C SER A 54 -37.72 -39.67 -36.97
N THR A 55 -37.58 -38.73 -37.90
CA THR A 55 -38.25 -38.81 -39.21
C THR A 55 -37.33 -38.31 -40.32
N THR A 56 -36.85 -39.26 -41.11
CA THR A 56 -36.20 -39.09 -42.42
C THR A 56 -37.23 -38.67 -43.47
N VAL A 57 -36.94 -37.74 -44.39
CA VAL A 57 -37.16 -37.86 -45.86
C VAL A 57 -36.34 -36.81 -46.64
N ARG A 58 -35.76 -37.31 -47.74
CA ARG A 58 -34.96 -36.74 -48.86
C ARG A 58 -35.42 -35.41 -49.49
N GLY A 59 -34.47 -34.71 -50.13
CA GLY A 59 -34.71 -34.00 -51.40
C GLY A 59 -33.86 -32.74 -51.68
N ASP A 60 -32.78 -32.92 -52.44
CA ASP A 60 -32.28 -32.09 -53.55
C ASP A 60 -31.87 -30.60 -53.41
N ALA A 61 -30.60 -30.38 -53.80
CA ALA A 61 -30.05 -29.33 -54.67
C ALA A 61 -30.34 -27.84 -54.40
N ALA A 62 -29.30 -27.07 -54.03
CA ALA A 62 -28.74 -25.95 -54.83
C ALA A 62 -27.85 -25.02 -53.99
N GLY A 63 -26.68 -24.68 -54.55
CA GLY A 63 -26.04 -23.36 -54.38
C GLY A 63 -25.29 -23.09 -53.07
N ASN A 64 -23.97 -23.36 -53.06
CA ASN A 64 -23.05 -22.82 -52.07
C ASN A 64 -22.48 -21.47 -52.60
N PRO A 65 -22.76 -20.30 -52.02
CA PRO A 65 -22.13 -19.06 -52.44
C PRO A 65 -20.71 -18.94 -51.84
N GLN A 66 -19.74 -18.89 -52.74
CA GLN A 66 -18.32 -18.66 -52.50
C GLN A 66 -18.08 -17.25 -51.93
N PHE A 67 -17.51 -17.15 -50.73
CA PHE A 67 -16.93 -15.89 -50.23
C PHE A 67 -15.61 -15.60 -50.98
N PRO A 68 -15.32 -14.34 -51.38
CA PRO A 68 -14.10 -14.02 -52.12
C PRO A 68 -12.85 -14.23 -51.25
N GLN A 69 -11.85 -14.92 -51.81
CA GLN A 69 -10.54 -15.04 -51.19
C GLN A 69 -9.81 -13.69 -51.22
N GLN A 70 -9.28 -13.27 -50.07
CA GLN A 70 -8.34 -12.16 -49.99
C GLN A 70 -7.01 -12.55 -50.65
N PRO A 71 -6.37 -11.66 -51.44
CA PRO A 71 -5.10 -11.96 -52.08
C PRO A 71 -3.93 -11.96 -51.08
N ALA A 72 -2.92 -12.75 -51.44
CA ALA A 72 -1.76 -13.12 -50.65
C ALA A 72 -0.82 -11.96 -50.27
N ASP A 73 -0.33 -12.07 -49.04
CA ASP A 73 0.97 -11.69 -48.47
C ASP A 73 1.83 -10.66 -49.24
N VAL A 74 1.93 -9.46 -48.66
CA VAL A 74 2.86 -8.41 -49.08
C VAL A 74 3.73 -8.02 -47.88
N GLY A 75 4.96 -8.54 -47.88
CA GLY A 75 6.18 -7.93 -47.32
C GLY A 75 6.12 -7.41 -45.87
N LEU A 76 6.62 -8.23 -44.94
CA LEU A 76 7.09 -7.78 -43.63
C LEU A 76 8.26 -6.79 -43.80
N VAL A 77 7.95 -5.50 -43.75
CA VAL A 77 8.95 -4.45 -43.54
C VAL A 77 9.29 -4.43 -42.06
N ASP A 78 10.55 -4.73 -41.76
CA ASP A 78 11.16 -4.76 -40.43
C ASP A 78 10.92 -3.41 -39.72
N ARG A 79 9.94 -3.37 -38.81
CA ARG A 79 9.74 -2.20 -37.95
C ARG A 79 10.82 -2.27 -36.87
N PRO A 80 11.68 -1.25 -36.72
CA PRO A 80 12.59 -1.22 -35.59
C PRO A 80 11.77 -1.32 -34.31
N SER A 81 12.15 -2.28 -33.46
CA SER A 81 11.61 -2.41 -32.11
C SER A 81 11.69 -1.05 -31.41
N PRO A 82 10.64 -0.64 -30.68
CA PRO A 82 10.72 0.59 -29.91
C PRO A 82 11.94 0.50 -28.98
N PRO A 83 12.73 1.58 -28.85
CA PRO A 83 13.85 1.59 -27.92
C PRO A 83 13.35 1.20 -26.52
N PRO A 84 14.16 0.49 -25.72
CA PRO A 84 13.83 0.20 -24.33
C PRO A 84 13.42 1.50 -23.64
N PRO A 85 12.36 1.51 -22.81
CA PRO A 85 11.96 2.71 -22.10
C PRO A 85 13.18 3.27 -21.34
N GLU A 86 13.49 4.54 -21.60
CA GLU A 86 14.54 5.27 -20.90
C GLU A 86 14.31 5.18 -19.39
N LEU A 87 15.43 5.04 -18.68
CA LEU A 87 15.54 4.66 -17.28
C LEU A 87 14.65 5.57 -16.40
N LEU A 88 13.53 5.00 -15.97
CA LEU A 88 12.52 5.62 -15.12
C LEU A 88 13.13 6.03 -13.79
N ASP A 89 12.61 7.10 -13.18
CA ASP A 89 12.81 7.48 -11.78
C ASP A 89 12.92 6.23 -10.88
N VAL A 90 14.15 5.84 -10.53
CA VAL A 90 14.38 4.62 -9.75
C VAL A 90 13.93 4.92 -8.34
N VAL A 91 12.79 4.36 -7.94
CA VAL A 91 12.51 4.21 -6.51
C VAL A 91 13.62 3.33 -5.98
N GLU A 92 14.43 3.85 -5.05
CA GLU A 92 15.49 3.04 -4.48
C GLU A 92 14.89 1.88 -3.69
N PRO A 93 15.40 0.65 -3.87
CA PRO A 93 14.98 -0.47 -3.07
C PRO A 93 15.10 -0.18 -1.58
N THR A 94 14.12 -0.66 -0.80
CA THR A 94 14.05 -0.46 0.65
C THR A 94 15.37 -0.78 1.36
N LYS A 95 16.09 -1.81 0.89
CA LYS A 95 17.37 -2.25 1.45
C LYS A 95 18.50 -1.25 1.24
N GLN A 96 18.53 -0.55 0.11
CA GLN A 96 19.58 0.42 -0.20
C GLN A 96 19.43 1.68 0.64
N ILE A 97 18.19 2.08 0.95
CA ILE A 97 17.90 3.24 1.76
C ILE A 97 18.51 3.10 3.15
N TRP A 98 18.46 1.91 3.76
CA TRP A 98 19.07 1.68 5.07
C TRP A 98 20.59 1.88 5.11
N ASN A 99 21.27 1.81 3.97
CA ASN A 99 22.72 2.03 3.90
C ASN A 99 23.10 3.52 3.87
N VAL A 100 22.21 4.37 3.35
CA VAL A 100 22.41 5.83 3.26
C VAL A 100 21.68 6.59 4.37
N ALA A 101 20.67 5.96 4.97
CA ALA A 101 19.79 6.53 5.98
C ALA A 101 20.44 6.62 7.36
N SER A 102 20.03 7.63 8.12
CA SER A 102 20.31 7.76 9.56
C SER A 102 19.04 7.35 10.35
N PRO A 103 18.87 6.08 10.73
CA PRO A 103 17.68 5.63 11.45
C PRO A 103 17.59 6.25 12.84
N VAL A 104 16.41 6.73 13.21
CA VAL A 104 16.10 7.20 14.56
C VAL A 104 15.24 6.15 15.26
N THR A 105 15.60 5.79 16.48
CA THR A 105 14.79 4.90 17.32
C THR A 105 13.63 5.67 17.95
N VAL A 106 12.41 5.25 17.64
CA VAL A 106 11.17 5.76 18.24
C VAL A 106 10.66 4.73 19.24
N GLN A 107 10.74 5.08 20.52
CA GLN A 107 10.28 4.22 21.62
C GLN A 107 8.77 3.98 21.55
N GLY A 108 8.29 2.90 22.14
CA GLY A 108 6.86 2.61 22.21
C GLY A 108 6.09 3.77 22.83
N ARG A 109 4.89 4.05 22.30
CA ARG A 109 4.02 5.17 22.68
C ARG A 109 4.64 6.57 22.49
N SER A 110 5.79 6.66 21.83
CA SER A 110 6.45 7.93 21.51
C SER A 110 6.27 8.29 20.04
N LEU A 111 6.60 9.53 19.69
CA LEU A 111 6.54 10.00 18.30
C LEU A 111 7.84 10.67 17.89
N LYS A 112 8.10 10.64 16.59
CA LYS A 112 9.12 11.45 15.93
C LYS A 112 8.49 12.23 14.81
N THR A 113 8.89 13.49 14.71
CA THR A 113 8.42 14.42 13.69
C THR A 113 9.60 14.86 12.84
N TRP A 114 9.40 14.91 11.53
CA TRP A 114 10.28 15.52 10.55
C TRP A 114 9.53 16.64 9.85
N ALA A 115 10.17 17.80 9.76
CA ALA A 115 9.64 18.96 9.06
C ALA A 115 10.50 19.23 7.83
N PHE A 116 9.84 19.48 6.71
CA PHE A 116 10.43 19.83 5.43
C PHE A 116 9.93 21.23 5.06
N PRO A 117 10.67 22.28 5.47
CA PRO A 117 10.31 23.66 5.15
C PRO A 117 10.66 24.01 3.69
N ASP A 118 11.57 23.26 3.09
CA ASP A 118 12.07 23.46 1.73
C ASP A 118 11.01 23.03 0.71
N ARG A 119 10.74 23.90 -0.26
CA ARG A 119 9.73 23.67 -1.31
C ARG A 119 10.21 22.78 -2.43
N ASP A 120 11.51 22.50 -2.48
CA ASP A 120 12.15 21.73 -3.54
C ASP A 120 12.09 20.21 -3.30
N ILE A 121 11.45 19.78 -2.19
CA ILE A 121 11.23 18.37 -1.87
C ILE A 121 9.79 18.01 -2.24
N ASP A 122 9.64 17.35 -3.39
CA ASP A 122 8.33 16.89 -3.88
C ASP A 122 7.89 15.55 -3.27
N LYS A 123 8.84 14.78 -2.74
CA LYS A 123 8.60 13.44 -2.22
C LYS A 123 9.59 13.10 -1.12
N VAL A 124 9.10 12.35 -0.14
CA VAL A 124 9.92 11.78 0.91
C VAL A 124 9.70 10.28 1.01
N HIS A 125 10.79 9.52 1.10
CA HIS A 125 10.74 8.09 1.31
C HIS A 125 10.79 7.80 2.80
N LEU A 126 9.67 7.31 3.35
CA LEU A 126 9.57 6.87 4.73
C LEU A 126 9.83 5.36 4.80
N VAL A 127 10.82 4.99 5.60
CA VAL A 127 11.12 3.58 5.87
C VAL A 127 11.12 3.34 7.37
N MET A 128 10.44 2.26 7.79
CA MET A 128 10.35 1.86 9.19
C MET A 128 10.59 0.37 9.35
N LYS A 129 11.34 -0.02 10.37
CA LYS A 129 11.55 -1.42 10.74
C LYS A 129 11.65 -1.63 12.24
N THR A 130 11.57 -2.88 12.65
CA THR A 130 11.86 -3.35 14.01
C THR A 130 12.93 -4.44 13.92
N ASP A 131 13.47 -4.88 15.06
CA ASP A 131 14.48 -5.94 15.09
C ASP A 131 13.80 -7.31 15.32
N GLY A 132 13.07 -7.82 14.33
CA GLY A 132 12.42 -9.14 14.36
C GLY A 132 11.18 -9.19 15.27
N ARG A 133 10.44 -8.08 15.33
CA ARG A 133 9.28 -7.89 16.21
C ARG A 133 8.09 -7.31 15.45
N PRO A 134 6.87 -7.39 15.97
CA PRO A 134 5.75 -6.70 15.36
C PRO A 134 6.00 -5.19 15.29
N LEU A 135 5.74 -4.60 14.12
CA LEU A 135 5.77 -3.16 13.89
C LEU A 135 4.32 -2.66 13.96
N LEU A 136 4.05 -1.69 14.83
CA LEU A 136 2.76 -1.01 14.89
C LEU A 136 3.00 0.51 14.93
N ALA A 137 2.65 1.20 13.86
CA ALA A 137 2.94 2.62 13.71
C ALA A 137 1.79 3.38 13.04
N ASN A 138 1.59 4.62 13.46
CA ASN A 138 0.69 5.57 12.80
C ASN A 138 1.53 6.69 12.19
N VAL A 139 1.33 6.95 10.90
CA VAL A 139 1.99 8.03 10.17
C VAL A 139 0.93 9.06 9.80
N ASP A 140 1.21 10.33 10.09
CA ASP A 140 0.40 11.44 9.63
C ASP A 140 1.27 12.42 8.82
N LEU A 141 0.81 12.77 7.62
CA LEU A 141 1.40 13.81 6.79
C LEU A 141 0.52 15.07 6.87
N TRP A 142 1.11 16.14 7.37
CA TRP A 142 0.51 17.47 7.44
C TRP A 142 1.09 18.36 6.35
N GLN A 143 0.23 19.05 5.60
CA GLN A 143 0.66 19.93 4.52
C GLN A 143 -0.05 21.28 4.63
N GLY A 144 0.64 22.26 5.20
CA GLY A 144 0.10 23.61 5.35
C GLY A 144 -1.17 23.73 6.21
N PRO A 145 -1.71 24.96 6.33
CA PRO A 145 -2.94 25.22 7.08
C PRO A 145 -4.18 24.85 6.27
N ARG A 146 -5.18 24.24 6.92
CA ARG A 146 -6.47 23.77 6.35
C ARG A 146 -6.47 22.44 5.60
N ASN A 147 -5.39 21.66 5.65
CA ASN A 147 -5.35 20.31 5.10
C ASN A 147 -5.73 19.27 6.17
N THR A 148 -6.60 18.31 5.83
CA THR A 148 -6.80 17.11 6.65
C THR A 148 -5.62 16.16 6.43
N PRO A 149 -4.90 15.75 7.49
CA PRO A 149 -3.70 14.94 7.31
C PRO A 149 -3.98 13.63 6.59
N GLN A 150 -3.10 13.26 5.64
CA GLN A 150 -3.07 11.89 5.16
C GLN A 150 -2.61 11.01 6.31
N ARG A 151 -3.39 9.97 6.62
CA ARG A 151 -3.12 9.03 7.71
C ARG A 151 -2.83 7.65 7.16
N ILE A 152 -1.79 7.04 7.68
CA ILE A 152 -1.37 5.67 7.35
C ILE A 152 -1.18 4.92 8.67
N SER A 153 -2.04 3.95 8.96
CA SER A 153 -1.83 3.01 10.07
C SER A 153 -1.15 1.76 9.53
N VAL A 154 -0.01 1.39 10.10
CA VAL A 154 0.82 0.28 9.62
C VAL A 154 0.94 -0.78 10.70
N TYR A 155 0.68 -2.02 10.30
CA TYR A 155 1.01 -3.21 11.08
C TYR A 155 1.86 -4.17 10.25
N THR A 156 2.94 -4.68 10.83
CA THR A 156 3.69 -5.81 10.29
C THR A 156 3.91 -6.85 11.39
N GLU A 157 3.71 -8.12 11.10
CA GLU A 157 4.01 -9.22 12.04
C GLU A 157 5.50 -9.29 12.42
N ASP A 158 6.39 -9.14 11.44
CA ASP A 158 7.84 -9.08 11.63
C ASP A 158 8.41 -7.93 10.80
N GLY A 159 8.78 -6.83 11.47
CA GLY A 159 9.28 -5.62 10.82
C GLY A 159 10.72 -5.69 10.33
N ASP A 160 11.50 -6.74 10.64
CA ASP A 160 12.83 -6.94 10.03
C ASP A 160 12.70 -7.69 8.70
N VAL A 161 11.82 -8.68 8.67
CA VAL A 161 11.52 -9.46 7.46
C VAL A 161 10.67 -8.65 6.47
N ARG A 162 9.77 -7.80 6.96
CA ARG A 162 8.87 -6.95 6.15
C ARG A 162 8.89 -5.50 6.64
N PRO A 163 9.99 -4.78 6.42
CA PRO A 163 10.04 -3.36 6.73
C PRO A 163 8.92 -2.62 5.97
N PHE A 164 8.39 -1.56 6.59
CA PHE A 164 7.49 -0.66 5.91
C PHE A 164 8.29 0.32 5.06
N SER A 165 7.86 0.52 3.81
CA SER A 165 8.51 1.39 2.84
C SER A 165 7.46 2.08 1.99
N ALA A 166 7.36 3.40 2.11
CA ALA A 166 6.39 4.19 1.36
C ALA A 166 7.00 5.50 0.86
N LEU A 167 6.60 5.90 -0.33
CA LEU A 167 6.96 7.19 -0.92
C LEU A 167 5.78 8.13 -0.74
N ILE A 168 5.99 9.18 0.05
CA ILE A 168 4.96 10.14 0.43
C ILE A 168 5.18 11.40 -0.41
N ALA A 169 4.16 11.80 -1.17
CA ALA A 169 4.19 13.06 -1.89
C ALA A 169 4.11 14.24 -0.92
N THR A 170 5.11 15.10 -0.93
CA THR A 170 5.10 16.41 -0.27
C THR A 170 4.83 17.41 -1.37
N THR A 171 3.63 17.99 -1.42
CA THR A 171 3.02 18.60 -2.63
C THR A 171 3.72 19.88 -3.14
N GLY A 172 5.01 20.10 -2.87
CA GLY A 172 5.85 21.26 -3.24
C GLY A 172 5.39 22.59 -2.63
N ILE A 173 4.18 22.63 -2.08
CA ILE A 173 3.47 23.83 -1.65
C ILE A 173 3.39 23.81 -0.13
N GLY A 174 4.01 24.82 0.49
CA GLY A 174 3.93 25.05 1.93
C GLY A 174 4.85 24.16 2.77
N SER A 175 4.69 24.23 4.08
CA SER A 175 5.46 23.42 5.02
C SER A 175 4.86 22.03 5.13
N ASN A 176 5.70 21.01 4.95
CA ASN A 176 5.30 19.61 5.07
C ASN A 176 5.86 19.04 6.36
N VAL A 177 5.02 18.34 7.12
CA VAL A 177 5.43 17.69 8.38
C VAL A 177 4.97 16.25 8.36
N VAL A 178 5.93 15.33 8.48
CA VAL A 178 5.65 13.90 8.66
C VAL A 178 5.82 13.56 10.12
N ARG A 179 4.76 13.01 10.72
CA ARG A 179 4.76 12.51 12.09
C ARG A 179 4.66 10.99 12.05
N VAL A 180 5.60 10.29 12.70
CA VAL A 180 5.53 8.86 12.95
C VAL A 180 5.32 8.63 14.44
N VAL A 181 4.25 7.95 14.79
CA VAL A 181 3.93 7.54 16.15
C VAL A 181 4.11 6.05 16.27
N ASN A 182 4.95 5.59 17.19
CA ASN A 182 5.01 4.18 17.55
C ASN A 182 3.81 3.85 18.45
N ALA A 183 2.87 3.08 17.92
CA ALA A 183 1.65 2.71 18.64
C ALA A 183 1.82 1.42 19.46
N ALA A 184 2.97 0.74 19.37
CA ALA A 184 3.29 -0.39 20.21
C ALA A 184 3.64 0.03 21.66
N THR A 185 3.68 -0.95 22.56
CA THR A 185 4.15 -0.74 23.95
C THR A 185 5.66 -0.47 23.98
N LEU A 186 6.16 0.01 25.12
CA LEU A 186 7.54 0.47 25.28
C LEU A 186 8.59 -0.62 24.99
N GLU A 187 8.20 -1.89 25.04
CA GLU A 187 9.01 -3.08 24.75
C GLU A 187 9.31 -3.27 23.26
N PHE A 188 8.61 -2.54 22.38
CA PHE A 188 8.71 -2.66 20.92
C PHE A 188 9.15 -1.33 20.30
N PRO A 189 10.44 -0.94 20.43
CA PRO A 189 10.96 0.21 19.72
C PRO A 189 10.98 -0.04 18.21
N LEU A 190 10.74 1.02 17.43
CA LEU A 190 10.88 0.98 15.97
C LEU A 190 12.03 1.91 15.54
N LYS A 191 12.69 1.55 14.43
CA LYS A 191 13.65 2.41 13.74
C LYS A 191 12.94 3.03 12.55
N ALA A 192 12.94 4.35 12.47
CA ALA A 192 12.35 5.09 11.36
C ALA A 192 13.37 6.03 10.74
N CYS A 193 13.33 6.14 9.41
CA CYS A 193 14.08 7.13 8.68
C CYS A 193 13.21 7.74 7.58
N ILE A 194 13.48 9.02 7.28
CA ILE A 194 12.90 9.70 6.13
C ILE A 194 14.05 10.27 5.31
N VAL A 195 14.06 9.94 4.02
CA VAL A 195 15.05 10.42 3.05
C VAL A 195 14.31 11.19 1.96
N PRO A 196 14.71 12.43 1.63
CA PRO A 196 14.15 13.13 0.48
C PRO A 196 14.46 12.33 -0.79
N SER A 197 13.45 12.14 -1.64
CA SER A 197 13.67 11.44 -2.91
C SER A 197 14.27 12.40 -3.92
N THR A 198 15.38 12.00 -4.55
CA THR A 198 16.02 12.74 -5.65
C THR A 198 15.38 12.47 -7.00
N ALA A 199 14.39 11.57 -7.08
CA ALA A 199 13.67 11.23 -8.29
C ALA A 199 12.67 12.35 -8.67
N GLY A 200 13.01 13.12 -9.71
CA GLY A 200 12.26 14.28 -10.16
C GLY A 200 11.07 13.89 -11.05
N GLY A 201 9.86 14.33 -10.69
CA GLY A 201 8.62 14.04 -11.44
C GLY A 201 7.46 13.70 -10.50
N PRO A 202 6.24 13.41 -11.00
CA PRO A 202 5.15 12.88 -10.17
C PRO A 202 5.56 11.58 -9.46
N LEU A 203 4.92 11.21 -8.33
CA LEU A 203 5.12 9.88 -7.68
C LEU A 203 5.16 8.84 -8.78
N PRO A 204 6.20 7.98 -8.84
CA PRO A 204 6.68 7.35 -10.05
C PRO A 204 5.52 7.15 -10.99
N ALA A 205 5.46 7.95 -12.05
CA ALA A 205 4.68 7.60 -13.21
C ALA A 205 5.38 6.42 -13.90
N MET A 206 5.77 5.43 -13.10
CA MET A 206 6.07 4.09 -13.50
C MET A 206 4.91 3.73 -14.40
N GLN A 207 5.23 3.27 -15.61
CA GLN A 207 4.27 2.70 -16.53
C GLN A 207 3.74 1.40 -15.92
N LEU A 208 3.03 1.57 -14.81
CA LEU A 208 2.20 0.58 -14.23
C LEU A 208 1.13 0.32 -15.30
N PRO A 209 0.87 -0.97 -15.60
CA PRO A 209 -0.22 -1.31 -16.48
C PRO A 209 -1.53 -0.71 -15.96
N ALA A 210 -2.51 -0.65 -16.86
CA ALA A 210 -3.75 0.09 -16.65
C ALA A 210 -4.33 -0.17 -15.24
N PRO A 211 -4.57 0.89 -14.45
CA PRO A 211 -5.00 0.74 -13.08
C PRO A 211 -6.34 -0.01 -12.99
N THR A 212 -6.46 -0.89 -12.00
CA THR A 212 -7.71 -1.60 -11.74
C THR A 212 -8.63 -0.76 -10.87
N VAL A 213 -9.86 -0.53 -11.31
CA VAL A 213 -10.89 0.15 -10.51
C VAL A 213 -11.44 -0.80 -9.44
N ILE A 214 -11.50 -0.32 -8.20
CA ILE A 214 -12.10 -1.00 -7.06
C ILE A 214 -13.25 -0.13 -6.53
N GLN A 215 -14.46 -0.66 -6.62
CA GLN A 215 -15.66 -0.01 -6.10
C GLN A 215 -15.62 0.05 -4.57
N GLY A 216 -16.32 1.02 -3.96
CA GLY A 216 -16.46 1.09 -2.51
C GLY A 216 -17.00 -0.20 -1.89
N GLY A 217 -16.44 -0.60 -0.76
CA GLY A 217 -16.76 -1.86 -0.06
C GLY A 217 -16.24 -3.12 -0.74
N SER A 218 -15.58 -3.02 -1.90
CA SER A 218 -15.04 -4.15 -2.65
C SER A 218 -13.54 -4.33 -2.41
N LEU A 219 -13.02 -5.51 -2.77
CA LEU A 219 -11.59 -5.80 -2.76
C LEU A 219 -11.13 -6.40 -4.07
N ARG A 220 -9.84 -6.21 -4.37
CA ARG A 220 -9.12 -6.92 -5.41
C ARG A 220 -7.92 -7.64 -4.83
N THR A 221 -7.57 -8.77 -5.45
CA THR A 221 -6.53 -9.67 -4.99
C THR A 221 -5.55 -9.89 -6.15
N TRP A 222 -4.25 -9.78 -5.85
CA TRP A 222 -3.15 -10.09 -6.75
C TRP A 222 -2.31 -11.17 -6.10
N SER A 223 -2.03 -12.23 -6.85
CA SER A 223 -1.17 -13.33 -6.42
C SER A 223 0.17 -13.21 -7.14
N PHE A 224 1.26 -13.40 -6.39
CA PHE A 224 2.62 -13.31 -6.94
C PHE A 224 3.33 -14.64 -6.84
N GLU A 225 4.10 -14.98 -7.87
CA GLU A 225 4.92 -16.19 -7.90
C GLU A 225 6.27 -15.99 -7.18
N ALA A 226 6.92 -17.11 -6.88
CA ALA A 226 8.14 -17.22 -6.08
C ALA A 226 9.35 -16.35 -6.49
N PRO A 227 9.57 -15.93 -7.76
CA PRO A 227 10.68 -15.02 -8.03
C PRO A 227 10.41 -13.60 -7.51
N THR A 228 9.20 -13.24 -7.07
CA THR A 228 8.91 -11.85 -6.65
C THR A 228 9.47 -11.57 -5.25
N LYS A 229 10.53 -10.75 -5.17
CA LYS A 229 11.14 -10.31 -3.90
C LYS A 229 10.35 -9.19 -3.23
N SER A 230 9.80 -8.29 -4.04
CA SER A 230 8.97 -7.19 -3.56
C SER A 230 7.93 -6.78 -4.59
N VAL A 231 6.86 -6.17 -4.10
CA VAL A 231 5.71 -5.70 -4.89
C VAL A 231 5.52 -4.23 -4.64
N MET A 232 5.27 -3.47 -5.71
CA MET A 232 4.85 -2.08 -5.62
C MET A 232 3.34 -1.95 -5.65
N VAL A 233 2.83 -1.03 -4.86
CA VAL A 233 1.41 -0.70 -4.78
C VAL A 233 1.25 0.79 -4.97
N LEU A 234 0.51 1.19 -6.01
CA LEU A 234 0.08 2.57 -6.23
C LEU A 234 -1.44 2.64 -6.14
N ILE A 235 -1.96 3.53 -5.29
CA ILE A 235 -3.40 3.75 -5.11
C ILE A 235 -3.71 5.23 -5.31
N LYS A 236 -4.75 5.50 -6.12
CA LYS A 236 -5.26 6.84 -6.41
C LYS A 236 -6.79 6.87 -6.41
N THR A 237 -7.34 8.08 -6.35
CA THR A 237 -8.76 8.35 -6.66
C THR A 237 -8.83 9.36 -7.81
N ASP A 238 -10.03 9.85 -8.13
CA ASP A 238 -10.31 10.93 -9.07
C ASP A 238 -10.31 12.33 -8.41
N GLY A 239 -9.62 12.47 -7.26
CA GLY A 239 -9.57 13.70 -6.45
C GLY A 239 -10.49 13.64 -5.23
N ARG A 240 -11.24 12.55 -5.08
CA ARG A 240 -12.10 12.29 -3.93
C ARG A 240 -11.32 11.72 -2.73
N PRO A 241 -11.92 11.74 -1.52
CA PRO A 241 -11.37 11.04 -0.38
C PRO A 241 -11.13 9.56 -0.66
N MET A 242 -9.99 9.06 -0.19
CA MET A 242 -9.58 7.66 -0.30
C MET A 242 -9.60 7.02 1.08
N ASN A 243 -10.38 5.95 1.24
CA ASN A 243 -10.26 5.04 2.37
C ASN A 243 -9.89 3.65 1.83
N ALA A 244 -8.71 3.17 2.16
CA ALA A 244 -8.22 1.90 1.63
C ALA A 244 -7.50 1.09 2.70
N ARG A 245 -7.56 -0.23 2.55
CA ARG A 245 -6.79 -1.17 3.37
C ARG A 245 -6.04 -2.11 2.45
N ILE A 246 -4.71 -2.10 2.56
CA ILE A 246 -3.81 -2.99 1.82
C ILE A 246 -3.37 -4.09 2.78
N GLU A 247 -3.43 -5.33 2.32
CA GLU A 247 -3.01 -6.50 3.09
C GLU A 247 -1.99 -7.32 2.29
N LEU A 248 -0.87 -7.67 2.90
CA LEU A 248 -0.03 -8.76 2.45
C LEU A 248 -0.41 -10.02 3.21
N LEU A 249 -0.76 -11.06 2.48
CA LEU A 249 -1.00 -12.38 3.02
C LEU A 249 0.10 -13.32 2.57
N GLN A 250 0.45 -14.27 3.44
CA GLN A 250 1.31 -15.39 3.09
C GLN A 250 0.78 -16.68 3.73
N GLY A 251 0.62 -17.72 2.91
CA GLY A 251 -0.02 -18.97 3.35
C GLY A 251 -1.55 -18.85 3.44
N PRO A 252 -2.23 -19.82 4.08
CA PRO A 252 -3.69 -19.84 4.14
C PRO A 252 -4.25 -18.65 4.94
N ASN A 253 -4.72 -17.62 4.21
CA ASN A 253 -5.41 -16.44 4.73
C ASN A 253 -4.74 -15.78 5.96
N THR A 254 -3.41 -15.84 6.05
CA THR A 254 -2.65 -15.27 7.16
C THR A 254 -2.08 -13.93 6.75
N ILE A 255 -2.55 -12.87 7.41
CA ILE A 255 -2.13 -11.49 7.16
C ILE A 255 -0.76 -11.25 7.82
N LYS A 256 0.22 -10.85 7.01
CA LYS A 256 1.60 -10.56 7.42
C LYS A 256 1.88 -9.06 7.57
N GLN A 257 1.20 -8.25 6.78
CA GLN A 257 1.33 -6.79 6.80
C GLN A 257 -0.01 -6.15 6.44
N VAL A 258 -0.36 -5.06 7.11
CA VAL A 258 -1.56 -4.25 6.84
C VAL A 258 -1.18 -2.78 6.80
N MET A 259 -1.72 -2.07 5.82
CA MET A 259 -1.69 -0.60 5.77
C MET A 259 -3.13 -0.10 5.62
N GLU A 260 -3.58 0.71 6.57
CA GLU A 260 -4.88 1.40 6.50
C GLU A 260 -4.64 2.86 6.16
N LEU A 261 -5.32 3.34 5.13
CA LEU A 261 -5.04 4.60 4.46
C LEU A 261 -6.26 5.49 4.50
N TYR A 262 -6.01 6.75 4.82
CA TYR A 262 -6.95 7.84 4.64
C TYR A 262 -6.25 9.05 4.00
N THR A 263 -6.86 9.63 2.97
CA THR A 263 -6.54 10.97 2.47
C THR A 263 -7.82 11.65 2.00
N GLU A 264 -7.86 12.99 2.08
CA GLU A 264 -9.00 13.78 1.59
C GLU A 264 -9.01 13.94 0.06
N ASP A 265 -7.83 13.85 -0.57
CA ASP A 265 -7.65 13.91 -2.03
C ASP A 265 -6.60 12.88 -2.45
N GLY A 266 -7.03 11.87 -3.23
CA GLY A 266 -6.16 10.79 -3.72
C GLY A 266 -5.48 11.06 -5.07
N VAL A 267 -5.69 12.23 -5.68
CA VAL A 267 -4.93 12.72 -6.85
C VAL A 267 -3.73 13.54 -6.38
N GLU A 268 -3.95 14.47 -5.45
CA GLU A 268 -2.86 15.27 -4.86
C GLU A 268 -1.96 14.43 -3.97
N ARG A 269 -2.55 13.49 -3.22
CA ARG A 269 -1.82 12.63 -2.25
C ARG A 269 -2.06 11.16 -2.56
N PRO A 270 -1.59 10.66 -3.72
CA PRO A 270 -1.70 9.24 -3.99
C PRO A 270 -0.79 8.47 -3.02
N PHE A 271 -1.13 7.23 -2.77
CA PHE A 271 -0.34 6.37 -1.90
C PHE A 271 0.54 5.43 -2.72
N PHE A 272 1.84 5.45 -2.46
CA PHE A 272 2.80 4.53 -3.07
C PHE A 272 3.59 3.82 -1.99
N ALA A 273 3.65 2.49 -2.07
CA ALA A 273 4.45 1.66 -1.17
C ALA A 273 5.13 0.51 -1.89
N VAL A 274 6.25 0.07 -1.34
CA VAL A 274 6.95 -1.15 -1.74
C VAL A 274 6.87 -2.14 -0.58
N MET A 275 6.35 -3.33 -0.86
CA MET A 275 6.11 -4.38 0.11
C MET A 275 7.07 -5.54 -0.16
N GLU A 276 7.89 -5.92 0.81
CA GLU A 276 8.76 -7.10 0.69
C GLU A 276 7.89 -8.37 0.75
N THR A 277 8.11 -9.29 -0.19
CA THR A 277 7.37 -10.55 -0.34
C THR A 277 8.30 -11.75 -0.18
N PRO A 278 8.87 -11.98 1.03
CA PRO A 278 9.81 -13.07 1.23
C PRO A 278 9.12 -14.44 1.12
N GLY A 279 9.85 -15.42 0.59
CA GLY A 279 9.35 -16.79 0.41
C GLY A 279 8.32 -16.90 -0.71
N THR A 280 7.41 -17.87 -0.60
CA THR A 280 6.41 -18.17 -1.62
C THR A 280 4.98 -17.96 -1.10
N GLY A 281 4.01 -17.94 -2.02
CA GLY A 281 2.59 -17.85 -1.67
C GLY A 281 2.18 -16.48 -1.11
N ASN A 282 2.82 -15.41 -1.59
CA ASN A 282 2.48 -14.04 -1.23
C ASN A 282 1.28 -13.56 -2.06
N VAL A 283 0.31 -12.96 -1.39
CA VAL A 283 -0.92 -12.43 -1.99
C VAL A 283 -1.15 -11.02 -1.47
N VAL A 284 -1.33 -10.05 -2.35
CA VAL A 284 -1.69 -8.68 -1.98
C VAL A 284 -3.18 -8.50 -2.18
N ARG A 285 -3.86 -7.95 -1.17
CA ARG A 285 -5.24 -7.50 -1.28
C ARG A 285 -5.30 -6.00 -1.12
N VAL A 286 -6.10 -5.35 -1.96
CA VAL A 286 -6.47 -3.94 -1.79
C VAL A 286 -7.97 -3.90 -1.60
N VAL A 287 -8.40 -3.41 -0.44
CA VAL A 287 -9.79 -3.24 -0.04
C VAL A 287 -10.10 -1.75 -0.10
N ASN A 288 -11.13 -1.38 -0.85
CA ASN A 288 -11.70 -0.04 -0.75
C ASN A 288 -12.71 -0.03 0.40
N THR A 289 -12.37 0.65 1.49
CA THR A 289 -13.23 0.71 2.69
C THR A 289 -14.20 1.89 2.65
N ALA A 290 -14.16 2.71 1.59
CA ALA A 290 -15.11 3.79 1.37
C ALA A 290 -16.48 3.27 0.87
N PRO A 291 -17.55 4.09 0.98
CA PRO A 291 -18.84 3.82 0.34
C PRO A 291 -18.74 3.71 -1.19
N MET A 292 -19.77 3.13 -1.83
CA MET A 292 -19.78 2.83 -3.27
C MET A 292 -19.54 4.06 -4.16
N GLU A 293 -19.90 5.25 -3.68
CA GLU A 293 -19.74 6.54 -4.36
C GLU A 293 -18.28 7.00 -4.48
N PHE A 294 -17.35 6.31 -3.82
CA PHE A 294 -15.93 6.64 -3.75
C PHE A 294 -15.09 5.49 -4.31
N PRO A 295 -15.05 5.30 -5.64
CA PRO A 295 -14.17 4.31 -6.25
C PRO A 295 -12.71 4.73 -6.09
N LEU A 296 -11.82 3.74 -6.04
CA LEU A 296 -10.38 3.95 -6.11
C LEU A 296 -9.79 3.17 -7.27
N THR A 297 -8.59 3.56 -7.67
CA THR A 297 -7.77 2.86 -8.66
C THR A 297 -6.53 2.31 -7.97
N ALA A 298 -6.18 1.07 -8.29
CA ALA A 298 -5.00 0.41 -7.76
C ALA A 298 -4.18 -0.24 -8.88
N SER A 299 -2.88 -0.02 -8.84
CA SER A 299 -1.89 -0.72 -9.66
C SER A 299 -0.95 -1.47 -8.72
N VAL A 300 -0.84 -2.79 -8.89
CA VAL A 300 -0.07 -3.68 -8.02
C VAL A 300 0.78 -4.59 -8.89
N GLU A 301 2.10 -4.47 -8.80
CA GLU A 301 3.02 -5.10 -9.74
C GLU A 301 4.30 -5.60 -9.04
N PRO A 302 5.01 -6.58 -9.60
CA PRO A 302 6.35 -6.95 -9.13
C PRO A 302 7.30 -5.76 -9.22
N PHE A 303 8.02 -5.47 -8.14
CA PHE A 303 9.03 -4.42 -8.10
C PHE A 303 10.44 -4.98 -8.28
N GLU A 304 10.84 -5.92 -7.42
CA GLU A 304 12.06 -6.72 -7.61
C GLU A 304 11.70 -8.18 -7.88
N THR A 305 12.31 -8.75 -8.93
CA THR A 305 12.23 -10.18 -9.22
C THR A 305 13.60 -10.83 -9.15
N GLU A 306 13.67 -12.02 -8.56
CA GLU A 306 14.79 -12.93 -8.63
C GLU A 306 14.73 -13.62 -9.99
N VAL A 307 15.57 -13.21 -10.93
CA VAL A 307 15.77 -13.97 -12.17
C VAL A 307 16.74 -15.10 -11.87
N PRO A 308 16.33 -16.39 -11.91
CA PRO A 308 17.26 -17.48 -11.71
C PRO A 308 18.24 -17.53 -12.90
N GLY A 309 19.53 -17.30 -12.65
CA GLY A 309 20.59 -17.55 -13.64
C GLY A 309 21.08 -16.37 -14.47
N VAL A 310 20.70 -15.13 -14.16
CA VAL A 310 21.36 -13.94 -14.72
C VAL A 310 22.07 -13.21 -13.58
N GLU A 311 23.38 -13.44 -13.45
CA GLU A 311 24.25 -12.49 -12.74
C GLU A 311 24.18 -11.18 -13.52
N LEU A 312 23.34 -10.25 -13.08
CA LEU A 312 23.49 -8.87 -13.51
C LEU A 312 24.91 -8.46 -13.09
N PRO A 313 25.76 -7.94 -14.00
CA PRO A 313 27.08 -7.48 -13.60
C PRO A 313 26.88 -6.48 -12.47
N GLN A 314 27.37 -6.82 -11.27
CA GLN A 314 27.53 -5.89 -10.17
C GLN A 314 28.10 -4.63 -10.79
N SER A 315 27.46 -3.48 -10.57
CA SER A 315 27.83 -2.19 -11.15
C SER A 315 29.34 -1.97 -11.03
N GLY A 316 30.04 -2.41 -12.06
CA GLY A 316 31.47 -2.33 -12.16
C GLY A 316 31.75 -0.86 -12.37
N ILE A 317 32.53 -0.28 -11.46
CA ILE A 317 33.19 1.00 -11.67
C ILE A 317 33.99 0.87 -12.96
N LEU A 318 33.37 1.23 -14.09
CA LEU A 318 33.99 1.24 -15.40
C LEU A 318 34.74 2.56 -15.55
N GLY A 319 35.93 2.58 -14.97
CA GLY A 319 37.01 3.43 -15.46
C GLY A 319 37.34 3.02 -16.89
N GLY A 320 36.70 3.65 -17.86
CA GLY A 320 36.92 3.44 -19.28
C GLY A 320 36.92 4.77 -20.01
N SER A 321 38.10 5.16 -20.52
CA SER A 321 38.38 6.40 -21.23
C SER A 321 37.45 6.67 -22.41
N ILE A 322 36.92 7.90 -22.49
CA ILE A 322 36.18 8.43 -23.63
C ILE A 322 37.13 8.54 -24.84
N PRO A 323 36.88 7.87 -25.98
CA PRO A 323 37.65 8.14 -27.19
C PRO A 323 37.21 9.50 -27.76
N LYS A 324 38.17 10.43 -27.89
CA LYS A 324 38.03 11.67 -28.66
C LYS A 324 37.74 11.31 -30.12
N VAL A 325 36.61 11.78 -30.64
CA VAL A 325 36.37 11.84 -32.09
C VAL A 325 37.12 13.07 -32.62
N GLN A 326 38.12 12.83 -33.47
CA GLN A 326 38.68 13.84 -34.37
C GLN A 326 38.08 13.60 -35.76
N TRP A 327 37.67 14.69 -36.41
CA TRP A 327 37.41 14.72 -37.85
C TRP A 327 38.71 14.53 -38.63
#